data_AF-A0A2T1DJ88-F1
#
_entry.id   AF-A0A2T1DJ88-F1
#
_cell.length_a   1.000
_cell.length_b   1.000
_cell.length_c   1.000
_cell.angle_alpha   90.00
_cell.angle_beta   90.00
_cell.angle_gamma   90.00
#
_symmetry.space_group_name_H-M   'P 1'
#
loop_
_entity.id
_entity.type
_entity.pdbx_description
1 polymer ?
#
loop_
_entity_poly.entity_id
_entity_poly.type
_entity_poly.pdbx_seq_one_letter_code
_entity_poly.pdbx_strand_id
1 'polypeptide(L)'
;MGTLKQETLIELTMNNFRQRLEGLMGKMVIAIIVMTCINFVLVGIRYQQSRTKLDKAVASFEQSGLLPEVALASLDGKDSKQPEVVRPYAELLNQLEAKCIEPRTELMGISRALTKHERKQQQEVTYLEGLQELMSDVESGFEKFPATCMEAYSYHVQASQQ
;
A
#
# COMPACT_ATOMS: atom_id res chain seq x y z
N MET A 1 14.66 -9.42 -69.77
CA MET A 1 15.39 -10.23 -68.77
C MET A 1 15.74 -9.47 -67.48
N GLY A 2 15.25 -8.24 -67.26
CA GLY A 2 15.57 -7.41 -66.07
C GLY A 2 14.51 -7.40 -64.95
N THR A 3 13.25 -7.69 -65.26
CA THR A 3 12.11 -7.62 -64.31
C THR A 3 12.08 -8.76 -63.29
N LEU A 4 12.43 -9.99 -63.71
CA LEU A 4 12.45 -11.18 -62.84
C LEU A 4 13.47 -11.11 -61.70
N LYS A 5 14.58 -10.38 -61.89
CA LYS A 5 15.60 -10.14 -60.85
C LYS A 5 15.16 -9.10 -59.82
N GLN A 6 14.26 -8.19 -60.20
CA GLN A 6 13.81 -7.10 -59.35
C GLN A 6 12.71 -7.57 -58.39
N GLU A 7 11.79 -8.42 -58.86
CA GLU A 7 10.75 -9.04 -58.03
C GLU A 7 11.33 -9.98 -56.96
N THR A 8 12.32 -10.80 -57.31
CA THR A 8 13.00 -11.69 -56.35
C THR A 8 13.78 -10.93 -55.27
N LEU A 9 14.35 -9.76 -55.59
CA LEU A 9 15.06 -8.93 -54.61
C LEU A 9 14.09 -8.28 -53.61
N ILE A 10 12.90 -7.87 -54.08
CA ILE A 10 11.85 -7.26 -53.24
C ILE A 10 11.29 -8.30 -52.27
N GLU A 11 10.98 -9.51 -52.73
CA GLU A 11 10.49 -10.60 -51.86
C GLU A 11 11.52 -11.00 -50.80
N LEU A 12 12.81 -11.09 -51.16
CA LEU A 12 13.87 -11.42 -50.19
C LEU A 12 14.01 -10.33 -49.12
N THR A 13 13.87 -9.05 -49.51
CA THR A 13 13.97 -7.91 -48.61
C THR A 13 12.77 -7.85 -47.65
N MET A 14 11.56 -8.09 -48.16
CA MET A 14 10.34 -8.15 -47.37
C MET A 14 10.34 -9.30 -46.37
N ASN A 15 10.82 -10.49 -46.77
CA ASN A 15 10.91 -11.66 -45.88
C ASN A 15 11.94 -11.45 -44.76
N ASN A 16 13.10 -10.86 -45.07
CA ASN A 16 14.09 -10.51 -44.05
C ASN A 16 13.58 -9.45 -43.07
N PHE A 17 12.81 -8.47 -43.55
CA PHE A 17 12.23 -7.43 -42.70
C PHE A 17 11.15 -8.01 -41.75
N ARG A 18 10.30 -8.91 -42.27
CA ARG A 18 9.28 -9.59 -41.47
C ARG A 18 9.89 -10.47 -40.37
N GLN A 19 10.92 -11.26 -40.68
CA GLN A 19 11.64 -12.05 -39.67
C GLN A 19 12.28 -11.18 -38.59
N ARG A 20 12.83 -10.01 -38.95
CA ARG A 20 13.39 -9.06 -37.98
C ARG A 20 12.31 -8.44 -37.09
N LEU A 21 11.14 -8.10 -37.64
CA LEU A 21 10.01 -7.59 -36.87
C LEU A 21 9.43 -8.63 -35.91
N GLU A 22 9.26 -9.88 -36.36
CA GLU A 22 8.80 -10.98 -35.49
C GLU A 22 9.78 -11.25 -34.35
N GLY A 23 11.08 -11.22 -34.64
CA GLY A 23 12.13 -11.32 -33.62
C GLY A 23 12.16 -10.14 -32.64
N LEU A 24 11.83 -8.92 -33.09
CA LEU A 24 11.77 -7.73 -32.24
C LEU A 24 10.51 -7.71 -31.36
N MET A 25 9.36 -8.07 -31.93
CA MET A 25 8.09 -8.20 -31.22
C MET A 25 8.16 -9.27 -30.13
N GLY A 26 8.77 -10.43 -30.42
CA GLY A 26 8.99 -11.47 -29.41
C GLY A 26 9.82 -10.98 -28.23
N LYS A 27 10.90 -10.22 -28.49
CA LYS A 27 11.72 -9.61 -27.44
C LYS A 27 10.96 -8.57 -26.61
N MET A 28 10.11 -7.76 -27.24
CA MET A 28 9.28 -6.79 -26.52
C MET A 28 8.24 -7.45 -25.62
N VAL A 29 7.56 -8.49 -26.11
CA VAL A 29 6.59 -9.26 -25.30
C VAL A 29 7.28 -9.88 -24.09
N ILE A 30 8.45 -10.49 -24.28
CA ILE A 30 9.25 -11.05 -23.18
C ILE A 30 9.63 -9.94 -22.19
N ALA A 31 10.09 -8.77 -22.67
CA ALA A 31 10.45 -7.65 -21.80
C ALA A 31 9.26 -7.14 -20.97
N ILE A 32 8.06 -7.05 -21.57
CA ILE A 32 6.83 -6.66 -20.86
C ILE A 32 6.47 -7.69 -19.78
N ILE A 33 6.52 -8.98 -20.11
CA ILE A 33 6.23 -10.05 -19.13
C ILE A 33 7.21 -9.97 -17.97
N VAL A 34 8.52 -9.85 -18.26
CA VAL A 34 9.56 -9.72 -17.23
C VAL A 34 9.34 -8.49 -16.35
N MET A 35 9.06 -7.32 -16.94
CA MET A 35 8.77 -6.09 -16.17
C MET A 35 7.52 -6.26 -15.30
N THR A 36 6.49 -6.92 -15.80
CA THR A 36 5.26 -7.17 -15.04
C THR A 36 5.53 -8.10 -13.85
N CYS A 37 6.29 -9.17 -14.06
CA CYS A 37 6.71 -10.09 -12.99
C CYS A 37 7.58 -9.38 -11.94
N ILE A 38 8.53 -8.53 -12.37
CA ILE A 38 9.36 -7.74 -11.45
C ILE A 38 8.47 -6.82 -10.60
N ASN A 39 7.54 -6.10 -11.22
CA ASN A 39 6.61 -5.23 -10.48
C ASN A 39 5.78 -6.00 -9.47
N PHE A 40 5.26 -7.18 -9.84
CA PHE A 40 4.50 -8.03 -8.93
C PHE A 40 5.32 -8.46 -7.71
N VAL A 41 6.56 -8.90 -7.92
CA VAL A 41 7.47 -9.28 -6.83
C VAL A 41 7.80 -8.08 -5.92
N LEU A 42 8.05 -6.91 -6.50
CA LEU A 42 8.35 -5.70 -5.72
C LEU A 42 7.16 -5.28 -4.84
N VAL A 43 5.94 -5.32 -5.37
CA VAL A 43 4.71 -5.04 -4.60
C VAL A 43 4.55 -6.06 -3.47
N GLY A 44 4.76 -7.35 -3.74
CA GLY A 44 4.67 -8.41 -2.73
C GLY A 44 5.68 -8.24 -1.59
N ILE A 45 6.96 -7.95 -1.91
CA ILE A 45 8.00 -7.71 -0.90
C ILE A 45 7.63 -6.51 -0.02
N ARG A 46 7.15 -5.41 -0.62
CA ARG A 46 6.75 -4.21 0.13
C ARG A 46 5.57 -4.47 1.06
N TYR A 47 4.56 -5.19 0.57
CA TYR A 47 3.41 -5.59 1.38
C TYR A 47 3.86 -6.41 2.61
N GLN A 48 4.74 -7.40 2.40
CA GLN A 48 5.30 -8.19 3.50
C GLN A 48 6.09 -7.34 4.50
N GLN A 49 6.90 -6.39 4.03
CA GLN A 49 7.65 -5.50 4.93
C GLN A 49 6.73 -4.62 5.77
N SER A 50 5.66 -4.08 5.18
CA SER A 50 4.64 -3.32 5.91
C SER A 50 3.95 -4.19 6.95
N ARG A 51 3.52 -5.40 6.57
CA ARG A 51 2.94 -6.39 7.48
C ARG A 51 3.87 -6.75 8.65
N THR A 52 5.14 -7.05 8.40
CA THR A 52 6.08 -7.37 9.49
C THR A 52 6.31 -6.20 10.45
N LYS A 53 6.27 -4.95 9.97
CA LYS A 53 6.35 -3.77 10.85
C LYS A 53 5.09 -3.63 11.70
N LEU A 54 3.92 -3.92 11.11
CA LEU A 54 2.64 -3.90 11.78
C LEU A 54 2.54 -5.00 12.85
N ASP A 55 2.94 -6.23 12.54
CA ASP A 55 2.91 -7.36 13.47
C ASP A 55 3.74 -7.06 14.73
N LYS A 56 4.89 -6.38 14.57
CA LYS A 56 5.69 -5.92 15.73
C LYS A 56 4.98 -4.86 16.56
N ALA A 57 4.23 -3.97 15.91
CA ALA A 57 3.46 -2.93 16.60
C ALA A 57 2.27 -3.53 17.38
N VAL A 58 1.59 -4.52 16.80
CA VAL A 58 0.48 -5.28 17.40
C VAL A 58 0.98 -6.15 18.55
N ALA A 59 2.04 -6.95 18.34
CA ALA A 59 2.60 -7.81 19.38
C ALA A 59 3.09 -7.02 20.61
N SER A 60 3.68 -5.84 20.40
CA SER A 60 4.06 -4.91 21.48
C SER A 60 2.86 -4.44 22.30
N PHE A 61 1.67 -4.37 21.71
CA PHE A 61 0.45 -3.97 22.38
C PHE A 61 -0.22 -5.13 23.10
N GLU A 62 -0.29 -6.32 22.48
CA GLU A 62 -0.88 -7.50 23.12
C GLU A 62 -0.20 -7.84 24.45
N GLN A 63 1.10 -7.58 24.58
CA GLN A 63 1.84 -7.72 25.84
C GLN A 63 1.43 -6.71 26.92
N SER A 64 0.90 -5.54 26.55
CA SER A 64 0.51 -4.49 27.49
C SER A 64 -0.84 -4.75 28.16
N GLY A 65 -1.72 -5.56 27.54
CA GLY A 65 -3.05 -5.87 28.04
C GLY A 65 -4.03 -4.67 28.12
N LEU A 66 -3.64 -3.50 27.60
CA LEU A 66 -4.50 -2.32 27.54
C LEU A 66 -5.54 -2.45 26.42
N LEU A 67 -6.63 -1.67 26.48
CA LEU A 67 -7.54 -1.52 25.35
C LEU A 67 -6.89 -0.63 24.26
N PRO A 68 -7.17 -0.84 22.96
CA PRO A 68 -6.52 -0.10 21.88
C PRO A 68 -6.67 1.43 22.00
N GLU A 69 -7.88 1.92 22.27
CA GLU A 69 -8.16 3.35 22.47
C GLU A 69 -7.42 3.94 23.69
N VAL A 70 -7.29 3.18 24.77
CA VAL A 70 -6.58 3.59 25.99
C VAL A 70 -5.07 3.67 25.70
N ALA A 71 -4.55 2.72 24.93
CA ALA A 71 -3.13 2.71 24.55
C ALA A 71 -2.79 3.91 23.65
N LEU A 72 -3.62 4.22 22.66
CA LEU A 72 -3.39 5.37 21.78
C LEU A 72 -3.44 6.70 22.55
N ALA A 73 -4.45 6.89 23.39
CA ALA A 73 -4.53 8.07 24.26
C ALA A 73 -3.29 8.21 25.16
N SER A 74 -2.83 7.10 25.74
CA SER A 74 -1.62 7.08 26.59
C SER A 74 -0.36 7.44 25.80
N LEU A 75 -0.24 6.96 24.56
CA LEU A 75 0.89 7.25 23.68
C LEU A 75 0.93 8.71 23.21
N ASP A 76 -0.22 9.40 23.20
CA ASP A 76 -0.33 10.85 23.01
C ASP A 76 -0.15 11.66 24.32
N GLY A 77 0.26 10.99 25.41
CA GLY A 77 0.50 11.62 26.70
C GLY A 77 -0.77 12.10 27.41
N LYS A 78 -1.93 11.57 27.04
CA LYS A 78 -3.22 11.94 27.63
C LYS A 78 -3.49 11.16 28.91
N ASP A 79 -4.31 11.72 29.80
CA ASP A 79 -4.78 11.01 30.99
C ASP A 79 -5.85 9.98 30.61
N SER A 80 -5.41 8.79 30.24
CA SER A 80 -6.28 7.70 29.77
C SER A 80 -7.19 7.09 30.85
N LYS A 81 -7.17 7.63 32.07
CA LYS A 81 -8.15 7.30 33.12
C LYS A 81 -9.46 8.07 32.94
N GLN A 82 -9.45 9.16 32.17
CA GLN A 82 -10.61 9.99 31.89
C GLN A 82 -11.35 9.49 30.63
N PRO A 83 -12.58 8.98 30.74
CA PRO A 83 -13.32 8.40 29.62
C PRO A 83 -13.51 9.38 28.44
N GLU A 84 -13.73 10.65 28.73
CA GLU A 84 -13.91 11.73 27.76
C GLU A 84 -12.69 11.97 26.87
N VAL A 85 -11.50 11.62 27.37
CA VAL A 85 -10.23 11.75 26.65
C VAL A 85 -9.96 10.53 25.77
N VAL A 86 -10.42 9.35 26.20
CA VAL A 86 -10.30 8.09 25.45
C VAL A 86 -11.37 7.97 24.37
N ARG A 87 -12.57 8.53 24.61
CA ARG A 87 -13.73 8.40 23.74
C ARG A 87 -13.47 8.76 22.27
N PRO A 88 -12.76 9.86 21.91
CA PRO A 88 -12.51 10.18 20.50
C PRO A 88 -11.75 9.08 19.75
N TYR A 89 -10.78 8.43 20.41
CA TYR A 89 -10.04 7.28 19.85
C TYR A 89 -10.96 6.08 19.66
N ALA A 90 -11.82 5.82 20.66
CA ALA A 90 -12.76 4.71 20.61
C ALA A 90 -13.77 4.88 19.46
N GLU A 91 -14.28 6.10 19.27
CA GLU A 91 -15.23 6.44 18.21
C GLU A 91 -14.64 6.28 16.82
N LEU A 92 -13.39 6.73 16.60
CA LEU A 92 -12.71 6.54 15.32
C LEU A 92 -12.40 5.08 15.04
N LEU A 93 -11.92 4.33 16.04
CA LEU A 93 -11.67 2.89 15.89
C LEU A 93 -12.96 2.12 15.59
N ASN A 94 -14.09 2.48 16.23
CA ASN A 94 -15.39 1.86 15.93
C ASN A 94 -15.83 2.11 14.48
N GLN A 95 -15.60 3.34 13.98
CA GLN A 95 -15.91 3.67 12.59
C GLN A 95 -15.00 2.94 11.61
N LEU A 96 -13.71 2.80 11.93
CA LEU A 96 -12.76 2.04 11.11
C LEU A 96 -13.10 0.55 11.10
N GLU A 97 -13.46 -0.05 12.24
CA GLU A 97 -13.91 -1.44 12.31
C GLU A 97 -15.17 -1.71 11.47
N ALA A 98 -16.06 -0.71 11.34
CA ALA A 98 -17.23 -0.83 10.46
C ALA A 98 -16.88 -0.75 8.97
N LYS A 99 -15.74 -0.13 8.63
CA LYS A 99 -15.30 0.14 7.24
C LYS A 99 -14.20 -0.79 6.78
N CYS A 100 -13.48 -1.46 7.68
CA CYS A 100 -12.31 -2.26 7.37
C CYS A 100 -12.44 -3.71 7.81
N ILE A 101 -11.74 -4.62 7.11
CA ILE A 101 -11.72 -6.05 7.44
C ILE A 101 -10.82 -6.37 8.63
N GLU A 102 -9.87 -5.48 8.94
CA GLU A 102 -8.89 -5.64 9.99
C GLU A 102 -9.51 -5.51 11.39
N PRO A 103 -9.11 -6.34 12.36
CA PRO A 103 -9.59 -6.23 13.74
C PRO A 103 -9.06 -4.95 14.42
N ARG A 104 -9.74 -4.51 15.49
CA ARG A 104 -9.37 -3.32 16.27
C ARG A 104 -7.88 -3.17 16.59
N THR A 105 -7.25 -4.27 17.01
CA THR A 105 -5.83 -4.30 17.41
C THR A 105 -4.91 -4.02 16.22
N GLU A 106 -5.28 -4.51 15.04
CA GLU A 106 -4.57 -4.27 13.80
C GLU A 106 -4.79 -2.83 13.31
N LEU A 107 -6.02 -2.31 13.37
CA LEU A 107 -6.32 -0.91 13.05
C LEU A 107 -5.54 0.08 13.91
N MET A 108 -5.44 -0.19 15.21
CA MET A 108 -4.57 0.57 16.12
C MET A 108 -3.09 0.46 15.72
N GLY A 109 -2.63 -0.73 15.33
CA GLY A 109 -1.29 -0.93 14.81
C GLY A 109 -1.01 -0.11 13.54
N ILE A 110 -1.99 -0.05 12.63
CA ILE A 110 -1.90 0.69 11.37
C ILE A 110 -1.80 2.18 11.66
N SER A 111 -2.69 2.71 12.50
CA SER A 111 -2.62 4.11 12.97
C SER A 111 -1.28 4.42 13.60
N ARG A 112 -0.76 3.56 14.50
CA ARG A 112 0.56 3.75 15.11
C ARG A 112 1.69 3.77 14.09
N ALA A 113 1.61 2.91 13.06
CA ALA A 113 2.59 2.86 12.00
C ALA A 113 2.54 4.10 11.09
N LEU A 114 1.33 4.62 10.85
CA LEU A 114 1.08 5.84 10.07
C LEU A 114 1.63 7.07 10.80
N THR A 115 1.22 7.29 12.05
CA THR A 115 1.73 8.40 12.87
C THR A 115 3.24 8.36 13.01
N LYS A 116 3.85 7.16 13.17
CA LYS A 116 5.31 7.02 13.22
C LYS A 116 5.98 7.38 11.88
N HIS A 117 5.31 7.12 10.77
CA HIS A 117 5.79 7.47 9.45
C HIS A 117 5.76 9.00 9.24
N GLU A 118 4.65 9.65 9.56
CA GLU A 118 4.50 11.12 9.49
C GLU A 118 5.47 11.86 10.42
N ARG A 119 5.64 11.37 11.66
CA ARG A 119 6.65 11.92 12.60
C ARG A 119 8.08 11.86 12.07
N LYS A 120 8.41 10.85 11.25
CA LYS A 120 9.73 10.80 10.59
C LYS A 120 9.88 11.85 9.50
N GLN A 121 8.77 12.34 8.95
CA GLN A 121 8.73 13.43 7.98
C GLN A 121 8.66 14.81 8.66
N GLN A 122 9.04 14.89 9.94
CA GLN A 122 9.07 16.12 10.75
C GLN A 122 7.69 16.76 10.99
N GLN A 123 6.60 15.99 10.83
CA GLN A 123 5.26 16.43 11.22
C GLN A 123 5.01 16.07 12.69
N GLU A 124 4.55 17.02 13.50
CA GLU A 124 4.06 16.74 14.85
C GLU A 124 2.62 16.25 14.79
N VAL A 125 2.47 14.94 14.55
CA VAL A 125 1.13 14.29 14.45
C VAL A 125 0.87 13.42 15.67
N THR A 126 -0.32 13.53 16.25
CA THR A 126 -0.85 12.68 17.32
C THR A 126 -1.38 11.35 16.76
N TYR A 127 -1.56 10.34 17.62
CA TYR A 127 -2.19 9.10 17.20
C TYR A 127 -3.68 9.29 16.89
N LEU A 128 -4.33 10.27 17.54
CA LEU A 128 -5.71 10.66 17.17
C LEU A 128 -5.78 11.19 15.73
N GLU A 129 -4.86 12.09 15.36
CA GLU A 129 -4.76 12.60 14.00
C GLU A 129 -4.40 11.48 13.01
N GLY A 130 -3.51 10.56 13.36
CA GLY A 130 -3.23 9.39 12.53
C GLY A 130 -4.45 8.46 12.33
N LEU A 131 -5.35 8.34 13.29
CA LEU A 131 -6.63 7.64 13.08
C LEU A 131 -7.55 8.40 12.12
N GLN A 132 -7.57 9.73 12.20
CA GLN A 132 -8.37 10.57 11.30
C GLN A 132 -7.84 10.52 9.86
N GLU A 133 -6.52 10.55 9.70
CA GLU A 133 -5.88 10.43 8.39
C GLU A 133 -6.18 9.07 7.76
N LEU A 134 -6.02 7.98 8.54
CA LEU A 134 -6.38 6.64 8.06
C LEU A 134 -7.86 6.55 7.66
N MET A 135 -8.77 7.19 8.42
CA MET A 135 -10.18 7.27 8.05
C MET A 135 -10.38 7.99 6.72
N SER A 136 -9.73 9.14 6.54
CA SER A 136 -9.78 9.93 5.30
C SER A 136 -9.29 9.13 4.11
N ASP A 137 -8.19 8.39 4.25
CA ASP A 137 -7.65 7.51 3.22
C ASP A 137 -8.60 6.36 2.87
N VAL A 138 -9.26 5.78 3.87
CA VAL A 138 -10.24 4.71 3.66
C VAL A 138 -11.50 5.23 2.97
N GLU A 139 -11.97 6.42 3.33
CA GLU A 139 -13.18 7.03 2.76
C GLU A 139 -12.95 7.56 1.34
N SER A 140 -11.76 8.07 1.04
CA SER A 140 -11.41 8.61 -0.27
C SER A 140 -10.93 7.54 -1.26
N GLY A 141 -10.28 6.48 -0.76
CA GLY A 141 -9.60 5.48 -1.59
C GLY A 141 -10.43 4.28 -2.01
N PHE A 142 -11.58 4.01 -1.37
CA PHE A 142 -12.32 2.77 -1.57
C PHE A 142 -13.81 3.00 -1.83
N GLU A 143 -14.28 2.52 -2.99
CA GLU A 143 -15.71 2.60 -3.38
C GLU A 143 -16.59 1.53 -2.71
N LYS A 144 -15.99 0.52 -2.08
CA LYS A 144 -16.70 -0.62 -1.47
C LYS A 144 -16.14 -0.95 -0.09
N PHE A 145 -17.05 -1.20 0.84
CA PHE A 145 -16.75 -1.64 2.19
C PHE A 145 -17.25 -3.09 2.43
N PRO A 146 -16.57 -3.87 3.29
CA PRO A 146 -15.37 -3.50 4.04
C PRO A 146 -14.12 -3.45 3.13
N ALA A 147 -13.30 -2.42 3.33
CA ALA A 147 -12.03 -2.20 2.65
C ALA A 147 -10.86 -2.87 3.39
N THR A 148 -9.72 -2.97 2.73
CA THR A 148 -8.47 -3.40 3.38
C THR A 148 -7.74 -2.15 3.88
N CYS A 149 -7.88 -1.80 5.16
CA CYS A 149 -7.18 -0.65 5.76
C CYS A 149 -5.66 -0.75 5.60
N MET A 150 -5.11 -1.96 5.51
CA MET A 150 -3.69 -2.18 5.23
C MET A 150 -3.28 -1.70 3.82
N GLU A 151 -4.18 -1.77 2.85
CA GLU A 151 -3.95 -1.20 1.51
C GLU A 151 -3.95 0.32 1.56
N ALA A 152 -4.90 0.94 2.28
CA ALA A 152 -4.95 2.39 2.51
C ALA A 152 -3.61 2.91 3.06
N TYR A 153 -3.11 2.31 4.15
CA TYR A 153 -1.80 2.62 4.70
C TYR A 153 -0.66 2.45 3.69
N SER A 154 -0.70 1.36 2.91
CA SER A 154 0.36 1.07 1.93
C SER A 154 0.38 2.12 0.82
N TYR A 155 -0.77 2.65 0.41
CA TYR A 155 -0.89 3.76 -0.53
C TYR A 155 -0.38 5.07 0.08
N HIS A 156 -0.78 5.40 1.31
CA HIS A 156 -0.32 6.60 2.01
C HIS A 156 1.22 6.66 2.11
N VAL A 157 1.83 5.57 2.58
CA VAL A 157 3.30 5.49 2.71
C VAL A 157 4.00 5.58 1.36
N GLN A 158 3.36 5.15 0.26
CA GLN A 158 3.91 5.29 -1.09
C GLN A 158 3.81 6.73 -1.62
N ALA A 159 2.66 7.38 -1.44
CA ALA A 159 2.44 8.75 -1.89
C ALA A 159 3.45 9.72 -1.26
N SER A 160 3.75 9.51 0.02
CA SER A 160 4.72 10.31 0.77
C SER A 160 6.21 10.05 0.46
N GLN A 161 6.54 9.10 -0.44
CA GLN A 161 7.90 8.81 -0.91
C GLN A 161 8.23 9.40 -2.29
N GLN A 162 7.26 10.07 -2.93
CA GLN A 162 7.42 10.75 -4.22
C GLN A 162 7.74 12.23 -4.02
#